data_AF-A0A3E1QDN8-F1
#
_entry.id   AF-A0A3E1QDN8-F1
#
_cell.length_a   1.000
_cell.length_b   1.000
_cell.length_c   1.000
_cell.angle_alpha   90.00
_cell.angle_beta   90.00
_cell.angle_gamma   90.00
#
_symmetry.space_group_name_H-M   'P 1'
#
loop_
_entity.id
_entity.type
_entity.pdbx_description
1 polymer ?
#
loop_
_entity_poly.entity_id
_entity_poly.type
_entity_poly.pdbx_seq_one_letter_code
_entity_poly.pdbx_strand_id
1 'polypeptide(L)' 'MDLKKFTLPIILFVIGMVLITLGAIVTMLHWDLGFIDATIFIAVGSVIEVAASIIAIVKLVLMYKK' A
#
# COMPACT_ATOMS: atom_id res chain seq x y z
N MET A 1 -12.04 -0.66 20.38
CA MET A 1 -11.39 -1.18 19.15
C MET A 1 -10.03 -1.73 19.51
N ASP A 2 -9.79 -3.01 19.27
CA ASP A 2 -8.49 -3.61 19.52
C ASP A 2 -7.56 -3.27 18.33
N LEU A 3 -6.91 -2.10 18.40
CA LEU A 3 -6.08 -1.53 17.33
C LEU A 3 -5.00 -2.50 16.84
N LYS A 4 -4.57 -3.42 17.72
CA LYS A 4 -3.63 -4.50 17.40
C LYS A 4 -4.11 -5.40 16.24
N LYS A 5 -5.42 -5.52 16.03
CA LYS A 5 -5.99 -6.29 14.91
C LYS A 5 -5.83 -5.56 13.58
N PHE A 6 -5.69 -4.24 13.59
CA PHE A 6 -5.49 -3.41 12.40
C PHE A 6 -4.02 -3.12 12.10
N THR A 7 -3.09 -3.53 12.96
CA THR A 7 -1.65 -3.35 12.74
C THR A 7 -1.19 -3.90 11.38
N LEU A 8 -1.64 -5.09 10.98
CA LEU A 8 -1.28 -5.68 9.69
C LEU A 8 -1.73 -4.83 8.48
N PRO A 9 -3.03 -4.50 8.32
CA PRO A 9 -3.44 -3.65 7.20
C PRO A 9 -2.81 -2.25 7.25
N ILE A 10 -2.59 -1.67 8.43
CA ILE A 10 -1.91 -0.37 8.56
C ILE A 10 -0.47 -0.45 8.03
N ILE A 11 0.29 -1.46 8.42
CA ILE A 11 1.69 -1.63 7.96
C ILE A 11 1.73 -1.81 6.45
N LEU A 12 0.86 -2.66 5.89
CA LEU A 12 0.78 -2.87 4.44
C LEU A 12 0.43 -1.57 3.71
N PHE A 13 -0.50 -0.79 4.26
CA PHE A 13 -0.88 0.49 3.68
C PHE A 13 0.28 1.49 3.68
N VAL A 14 1.02 1.61 4.79
CA VAL A 14 2.21 2.48 4.88
C VAL A 14 3.29 2.04 3.89
N ILE A 15 3.53 0.74 3.72
CA ILE A 15 4.51 0.22 2.74
C ILE A 15 4.07 0.56 1.31
N GLY A 16 2.79 0.36 0.99
CA GLY A 16 2.24 0.72 -0.32
C GLY A 16 2.40 2.21 -0.61
N MET A 17 2.06 3.07 0.37
CA MET A 17 2.19 4.52 0.26
C MET A 17 3.65 4.95 0.02
N VAL A 18 4.62 4.34 0.70
CA VAL A 18 6.05 4.60 0.49
C VAL A 18 6.47 4.19 -0.93
N LEU A 19 6.04 3.02 -1.42
CA LEU A 19 6.35 2.55 -2.78
C LEU A 19 5.77 3.48 -3.86
N ILE A 20 4.52 3.92 -3.70
CA ILE A 20 3.88 4.86 -4.62
C ILE A 20 4.62 6.21 -4.60
N THR A 21 4.97 6.70 -3.42
CA THR A 21 5.69 7.97 -3.26
C THR A 21 7.06 7.90 -3.90
N LEU A 22 7.80 6.80 -3.70
CA LEU A 22 9.09 6.59 -4.35
C LEU A 22 8.94 6.50 -5.87
N GLY A 23 7.96 5.74 -6.37
CA GLY A 23 7.68 5.69 -7.80
C GLY A 23 7.35 7.07 -8.37
N ALA A 24 6.50 7.86 -7.71
CA ALA A 24 6.16 9.22 -8.13
C ALA A 24 7.38 10.14 -8.16
N ILE A 25 8.26 10.05 -7.16
CA ILE A 25 9.52 10.82 -7.13
C ILE A 25 10.41 10.45 -8.32
N VAL A 26 10.57 9.16 -8.61
CA VAL A 26 11.35 8.68 -9.75
C VAL A 26 10.76 9.18 -11.07
N THR A 27 9.42 9.15 -11.23
CA THR A 27 8.72 9.70 -12.40
C THR A 27 8.98 11.21 -12.55
N MET A 28 8.85 11.99 -11.47
CA MET A 28 9.01 13.45 -11.52
C MET A 28 10.44 13.87 -11.84
N LEU A 29 11.42 13.20 -11.24
CA LEU A 29 12.84 13.50 -11.43
C LEU A 29 13.40 12.97 -12.76
N HIS A 30 12.58 12.28 -13.57
CA HIS A 30 13.02 11.58 -14.78
C HIS A 30 14.23 10.69 -14.49
N TRP A 31 14.26 10.09 -13.30
CA TRP A 31 15.39 9.31 -12.86
C TRP A 31 15.31 7.96 -13.54
N ASP A 32 16.02 7.82 -14.65
CA ASP A 32 16.05 6.58 -15.40
C ASP A 32 16.94 5.57 -14.65
N LEU A 33 16.32 4.73 -13.84
CA LEU A 33 16.97 3.63 -13.11
C LEU A 33 17.24 2.41 -14.01
N GLY A 34 17.10 2.56 -15.34
CA GLY A 34 17.43 1.56 -16.35
C GLY A 34 16.37 0.47 -16.49
N PHE A 35 16.28 -0.43 -15.51
CA PHE A 35 15.35 -1.58 -15.54
C PHE A 35 14.11 -1.42 -14.65
N ILE A 36 14.13 -0.44 -13.75
CA ILE A 36 13.05 -0.21 -12.81
C ILE A 36 12.29 1.03 -13.26
N ASP A 37 11.26 0.80 -14.07
CA ASP A 37 10.31 1.82 -14.45
C ASP A 37 9.57 2.30 -13.20
N ALA A 38 9.50 3.62 -13.01
CA ALA A 38 8.75 4.26 -11.94
C ALA A 38 7.28 3.77 -11.90
N THR A 39 6.74 3.42 -13.06
CA THR A 39 5.41 2.83 -13.23
C THR A 39 5.26 1.51 -12.46
N ILE A 40 6.33 0.69 -12.37
CA ILE A 40 6.31 -0.58 -11.63
C ILE A 40 6.19 -0.31 -10.13
N PHE A 41 6.93 0.65 -9.59
CA PHE A 41 6.83 1.02 -8.17
C PHE A 41 5.42 1.50 -7.81
N ILE A 42 4.84 2.36 -8.65
CA ILE A 42 3.48 2.87 -8.46
C ILE A 42 2.47 1.72 -8.54
N ALA A 43 2.59 0.86 -9.55
CA ALA A 43 1.67 -0.27 -9.74
C ALA A 43 1.72 -1.25 -8.56
N VAL A 44 2.90 -1.67 -8.14
CA VAL A 44 3.09 -2.60 -7.01
C VAL A 44 2.57 -1.97 -5.72
N GLY A 45 2.92 -0.70 -5.45
CA GLY A 45 2.43 0.01 -4.27
C GLY A 45 0.90 0.12 -4.26
N SER A 46 0.29 0.41 -5.40
CA SER A 46 -1.17 0.50 -5.55
C SER A 46 -1.86 -0.84 -5.27
N VAL A 47 -1.32 -1.95 -5.78
CA VAL A 47 -1.85 -3.30 -5.50
C VAL A 47 -1.78 -3.62 -4.01
N ILE A 48 -0.67 -3.26 -3.35
CA ILE A 48 -0.49 -3.48 -1.91
C ILE A 48 -1.50 -2.65 -1.11
N GLU A 49 -1.76 -1.40 -1.47
CA GLU A 49 -2.76 -0.55 -0.79
C GLU A 49 -4.19 -1.11 -0.96
N VAL A 50 -4.53 -1.60 -2.16
CA VAL A 50 -5.82 -2.25 -2.40
C VAL A 50 -5.96 -3.49 -1.53
N ALA A 51 -4.94 -4.35 -1.48
CA ALA A 51 -4.94 -5.54 -0.63
C ALA A 51 -5.06 -5.18 0.86
N ALA A 52 -4.32 -4.17 1.32
CA ALA A 52 -4.38 -3.66 2.69
C ALA A 52 -5.79 -3.16 3.06
N SER A 53 -6.42 -2.42 2.14
CA SER A 53 -7.78 -1.90 2.29
C SER A 53 -8.81 -3.02 2.37
N ILE A 54 -8.72 -4.03 1.51
CA ILE A 54 -9.60 -5.21 1.55
C ILE A 54 -9.47 -5.92 2.91
N ILE A 55 -8.24 -6.17 3.37
CA ILE A 55 -7.99 -6.82 4.67
C ILE A 55 -8.59 -5.98 5.82
N ALA A 56 -8.43 -4.66 5.77
CA ALA A 56 -9.00 -3.76 6.77
C ALA A 56 -10.54 -3.84 6.81
N ILE A 57 -11.19 -3.78 5.64
CA ILE A 57 -12.65 -3.87 5.50
C ILE A 57 -13.14 -5.22 6.02
N VAL A 58 -12.51 -6.33 5.62
CA VAL A 58 -12.87 -7.67 6.08
C VAL A 58 -12.77 -7.76 7.61
N LYS A 59 -11.69 -7.23 8.21
CA LYS A 59 -11.54 -7.21 9.66
C LYS A 59 -12.59 -6.34 10.37
N LEU A 60 -12.98 -5.21 9.78
CA LEU A 60 -14.07 -4.37 10.30
C LEU A 60 -15.40 -5.14 10.27
N VAL A 61 -15.75 -5.73 9.13
CA VAL A 61 -17.01 -6.49 8.97
C VAL A 61 -17.08 -7.65 9.97
N LEU A 62 -15.99 -8.41 10.13
CA LEU A 62 -15.93 -9.50 11.10
C LEU A 62 -16.00 -9.03 12.56
N MET A 63 -15.57 -7.80 12.85
CA MET A 63 -15.70 -7.21 14.18
C MET A 63 -17.14 -6.82 14.49
N TYR A 64 -17.91 -6.33 13.51
CA TYR A 64 -19.32 -5.94 13.69
C TYR A 64 -20.31 -7.11 13.58
N LYS A 65 -19.94 -8.20 12.90
CA LYS A 65 -20.74 -9.43 12.85
C LYS A 65 -20.67 -10.27 14.14
N LYS A 66 -19.73 -9.97 15.03
CA LYS A 66 -19.63 -10.56 16.37
C LYS A 66 -20.30 -9.66 17.39
#